data_AF-J8EW82-F1
#
_entry.id   AF-J8EW82-F1
#
_cell.length_a   1.000
_cell.length_b   1.000
_cell.length_c   1.000
_cell.angle_alpha   90.00
_cell.angle_beta   90.00
_cell.angle_gamma   90.00
#
_symmetry.space_group_name_H-M   'P 1'
#
loop_
_entity.id
_entity.type
_entity.pdbx_description
1 polymer ?
#
loop_
_entity_poly.entity_id
_entity_poly.type
_entity_poly.pdbx_seq_one_letter_code
_entity_poly.pdbx_strand_id
1 'polypeptide(L)'
;MFQPVLYYYPFRYKQNYNQFPYDYYYEYVRQIDPEVTRMINLLNQERQKAGLNPISINNRLTQVAQLKVNDVATTGNCQHYSPTFNGDEGKMLNDAGITGLKLGWILYCGQPGTVEEAINWWMNISTFGHREKILTPDFNYFGIATAVSQNGTRSWSVIFQTAQQAPPPTPPSPPQFPQWQLIDKNPASIEIAADGNNLYQLHNNGRIWKYTGTPLTGWQELDNNPATVEVVASGNNLYQIHRNGRIWKYTGTPLTGWRELDNNPATKKITAGGDNLYQIHKNGFIWRYTGTPFTGWQLIDKNSASIEIVADGNNLYQLHNNGRIWKYTG
;
A
#
# COMPACT_ATOMS: atom_id res chain seq x y z
N MET A 1 7.35 -22.00 -5.70
CA MET A 1 7.38 -20.96 -6.74
C MET A 1 6.36 -19.90 -6.36
N PHE A 2 6.80 -18.80 -5.75
CA PHE A 2 5.93 -17.69 -5.40
C PHE A 2 6.14 -16.59 -6.45
N GLN A 3 5.10 -16.33 -7.25
CA GLN A 3 5.05 -15.13 -8.07
C GLN A 3 4.45 -13.98 -7.24
N PRO A 4 5.09 -12.81 -7.16
CA PRO A 4 4.48 -11.65 -6.54
C PRO A 4 3.38 -11.10 -7.44
N VAL A 5 2.17 -11.04 -6.88
CA VAL A 5 1.01 -10.38 -7.49
C VAL A 5 1.26 -8.87 -7.46
N LEU A 6 1.53 -8.29 -8.63
CA LEU A 6 1.55 -6.84 -8.83
C LEU A 6 0.12 -6.32 -8.67
N TYR A 7 -0.14 -5.57 -7.60
CA TYR A 7 -1.40 -4.85 -7.43
C TYR A 7 -1.51 -3.76 -8.50
N TYR A 8 -2.30 -4.04 -9.53
CA TYR A 8 -2.77 -3.07 -10.50
C TYR A 8 -3.77 -2.14 -9.79
N TYR A 9 -3.37 -0.90 -9.48
CA TYR A 9 -4.34 0.13 -9.08
C TYR A 9 -5.02 0.66 -10.36
N PRO A 10 -6.32 0.42 -10.58
CA PRO A 10 -7.02 1.02 -11.70
C PRO A 10 -7.18 2.51 -11.46
N PHE A 11 -6.36 3.32 -12.14
CA PHE A 11 -6.57 4.77 -12.24
C PHE A 11 -7.89 5.03 -12.98
N ARG A 12 -8.98 5.26 -12.23
CA ARG A 12 -10.20 5.82 -12.79
C ARG A 12 -10.00 7.32 -13.00
N TYR A 13 -9.92 7.70 -14.27
CA TYR A 13 -9.81 9.08 -14.72
C TYR A 13 -11.14 9.82 -14.50
N LYS A 14 -11.18 10.68 -13.49
CA LYS A 14 -11.81 12.02 -13.51
C LYS A 14 -11.64 12.65 -12.13
N GLN A 15 -11.05 13.85 -12.14
CA GLN A 15 -10.82 14.77 -11.03
C GLN A 15 -9.59 14.48 -10.16
N ASN A 16 -8.82 15.56 -9.98
CA ASN A 16 -7.81 15.80 -8.95
C ASN A 16 -6.35 15.45 -9.30
N TYR A 17 -5.73 16.33 -10.09
CA TYR A 17 -4.29 16.63 -10.05
C TYR A 17 -3.76 16.93 -8.62
N ASN A 18 -4.64 17.09 -7.62
CA ASN A 18 -4.35 17.54 -6.25
C ASN A 18 -4.46 16.47 -5.15
N GLN A 19 -4.70 15.18 -5.46
CA GLN A 19 -4.99 14.19 -4.40
C GLN A 19 -3.76 13.51 -3.77
N PHE A 20 -2.57 13.66 -4.33
CA PHE A 20 -1.33 13.22 -3.67
C PHE A 20 -0.46 14.45 -3.38
N PRO A 21 -0.10 14.70 -2.11
CA PRO A 21 0.90 15.71 -1.79
C PRO A 21 2.15 15.48 -2.64
N TYR A 22 2.67 16.55 -3.25
CA TYR A 22 3.82 16.52 -4.17
C TYR A 22 5.07 15.82 -3.60
N ASP A 23 5.14 15.64 -2.28
CA ASP A 23 6.23 14.99 -1.56
C ASP A 23 6.00 13.48 -1.28
N TYR A 24 4.75 13.00 -1.26
CA TYR A 24 4.43 11.61 -0.88
C TYR A 24 4.75 10.58 -2.00
N TYR A 25 4.70 11.03 -3.25
CA TYR A 25 5.00 10.18 -4.42
C TYR A 25 6.50 9.78 -4.48
N TYR A 26 7.36 10.54 -3.81
CA TYR A 26 8.81 10.54 -3.98
C TYR A 26 9.55 9.42 -3.23
N GLU A 27 9.23 9.22 -1.96
CA GLU A 27 9.79 8.13 -1.13
C GLU A 27 9.33 6.77 -1.66
N TYR A 28 8.08 6.69 -2.12
CA TYR A 28 7.44 5.46 -2.56
C TYR A 28 8.04 4.91 -3.88
N VAL A 29 8.26 5.73 -4.91
CA VAL A 29 8.77 5.24 -6.20
C VAL A 29 10.26 4.85 -6.12
N ARG A 30 11.09 5.59 -5.37
CA ARG A 30 12.51 5.21 -5.15
C ARG A 30 12.65 3.90 -4.37
N GLN A 31 11.75 3.63 -3.42
CA GLN A 31 11.81 2.40 -2.62
C GLN A 31 11.23 1.18 -3.35
N ILE A 32 10.48 1.34 -4.45
CA ILE A 32 9.72 0.24 -5.06
C ILE A 32 10.26 -0.21 -6.42
N ASP A 33 10.77 0.68 -7.28
CA ASP A 33 11.34 0.27 -8.57
C ASP A 33 12.86 0.57 -8.66
N PRO A 34 13.73 -0.43 -8.45
CA PRO A 34 15.19 -0.26 -8.51
C PRO A 34 15.66 0.22 -9.89
N GLU A 35 14.89 -0.05 -10.95
CA GLU A 35 15.26 0.34 -12.31
C GLU A 35 15.18 1.86 -12.51
N VAL A 36 14.28 2.56 -11.80
CA VAL A 36 14.20 4.03 -11.86
C VAL A 36 15.45 4.67 -11.26
N THR A 37 15.91 4.14 -10.12
CA THR A 37 17.17 4.57 -9.50
C THR A 37 18.36 4.28 -10.43
N ARG A 38 18.36 3.12 -11.08
CA ARG A 38 19.37 2.76 -12.08
C ARG A 38 19.37 3.73 -13.26
N MET A 39 18.21 4.08 -13.80
CA MET A 39 18.04 5.02 -14.90
C MET A 39 18.58 6.42 -14.57
N ILE A 40 18.24 6.95 -13.38
CA ILE A 40 18.76 8.24 -12.88
C ILE A 40 20.30 8.25 -12.89
N ASN A 41 20.90 7.19 -12.36
CA ASN A 41 22.35 7.10 -12.24
C ASN A 41 23.02 7.05 -13.62
N LEU A 42 22.51 6.23 -14.54
CA LEU A 42 23.08 6.11 -15.88
C LEU A 42 22.95 7.39 -16.71
N LEU A 43 21.81 8.09 -16.67
CA LEU A 43 21.65 9.38 -17.35
C LEU A 43 22.64 10.44 -16.83
N ASN A 44 22.81 10.51 -15.51
CA ASN A 44 23.78 11.43 -14.92
C ASN A 44 25.23 11.04 -15.21
N GLN A 45 25.55 9.75 -15.33
CA GLN A 45 26.86 9.29 -15.79
C GLN A 45 27.15 9.72 -17.23
N GLU A 46 26.18 9.61 -18.14
CA GLU A 46 26.34 10.08 -19.52
C GLU A 46 26.58 11.59 -19.60
N ARG A 47 25.87 12.37 -18.77
CA ARG A 47 26.13 13.82 -18.63
C ARG A 47 27.53 14.12 -18.11
N GLN A 48 27.98 13.41 -17.07
CA GLN A 48 29.32 13.58 -16.51
C GLN A 48 30.42 13.22 -17.51
N LYS A 49 30.25 12.15 -18.31
CA LYS A 49 31.17 11.80 -19.40
C LYS A 49 31.31 12.92 -20.44
N ALA A 50 30.25 13.70 -20.65
CA ALA A 50 30.24 14.86 -21.53
C ALA A 50 30.73 16.16 -20.85
N GLY A 51 31.23 16.10 -19.62
CA GLY A 51 31.68 17.27 -18.86
C GLY A 51 30.56 18.14 -18.30
N LEU A 52 29.33 17.61 -18.22
CA LEU A 52 28.16 18.33 -17.69
C LEU A 52 27.89 17.93 -16.24
N ASN A 53 27.27 18.85 -15.51
CA ASN A 53 26.81 18.58 -14.15
C ASN A 53 25.67 17.55 -14.14
N PRO A 54 25.63 16.66 -13.13
CA PRO A 54 24.47 15.83 -12.89
C PRO A 54 23.26 16.71 -12.56
N ILE A 55 22.08 16.27 -12.98
CA ILE A 55 20.83 16.99 -12.80
C ILE A 55 19.96 16.33 -11.75
N SER A 56 19.16 17.16 -11.09
CA SER A 56 18.36 16.76 -9.94
C SER A 56 16.97 16.27 -10.36
N ILE A 57 16.41 15.35 -9.58
CA ILE A 57 15.03 14.91 -9.80
C ILE A 57 14.04 16.01 -9.38
N ASN A 58 12.94 16.14 -10.14
CA ASN A 58 11.83 17.04 -9.88
C ASN A 58 10.52 16.25 -9.88
N ASN A 59 9.83 16.26 -8.74
CA ASN A 59 8.66 15.43 -8.49
C ASN A 59 7.48 15.77 -9.40
N ARG A 60 7.30 17.06 -9.75
CA ARG A 60 6.22 17.50 -10.63
C ARG A 60 6.41 16.93 -12.04
N LEU A 61 7.66 16.90 -12.52
CA LEU A 61 7.99 16.27 -13.80
C LEU A 61 7.81 14.76 -13.75
N THR A 62 8.21 14.12 -12.65
CA THR A 62 8.08 12.66 -12.47
C THR A 62 6.62 12.20 -12.53
N GLN A 63 5.70 12.96 -11.94
CA GLN A 63 4.25 12.64 -12.01
C GLN A 63 3.74 12.67 -13.45
N VAL A 64 4.10 13.70 -14.22
CA VAL A 64 3.73 13.79 -15.63
C VAL A 64 4.36 12.67 -16.45
N ALA A 65 5.63 12.34 -16.16
CA ALA A 65 6.31 11.22 -16.78
C ALA A 65 5.59 9.89 -16.48
N GLN A 66 5.10 9.68 -15.25
CA GLN A 66 4.35 8.48 -14.86
C GLN A 66 3.02 8.37 -15.61
N LEU A 67 2.26 9.47 -15.68
CA LEU A 67 1.01 9.50 -16.42
C LEU A 67 1.22 9.05 -17.87
N LYS A 68 2.33 9.48 -18.48
CA LYS A 68 2.67 9.07 -19.83
C LYS A 68 3.01 7.58 -19.95
N VAL A 69 3.89 7.04 -19.11
CA VAL A 69 4.22 5.60 -19.23
C VAL A 69 3.04 4.71 -18.89
N ASN A 70 2.14 5.13 -18.00
CA ASN A 70 0.89 4.41 -17.74
C ASN A 70 -0.02 4.40 -18.97
N ASP A 71 -0.15 5.54 -19.65
CA ASP A 71 -0.89 5.64 -20.92
C ASP A 71 -0.27 4.75 -22.00
N VAL A 72 1.06 4.78 -22.16
CA VAL A 72 1.79 3.90 -23.09
C VAL A 72 1.56 2.42 -22.72
N ALA A 73 1.64 2.06 -21.45
CA ALA A 73 1.45 0.69 -20.99
C ALA A 73 0.02 0.18 -21.19
N THR A 74 -0.96 1.08 -21.16
CA THR A 74 -2.39 0.77 -21.32
C THR A 74 -2.80 0.71 -22.79
N THR A 75 -2.34 1.66 -23.60
CA THR A 75 -2.82 1.89 -24.97
C THR A 75 -1.87 1.38 -26.04
N GLY A 76 -0.60 1.14 -25.69
CA GLY A 76 0.47 0.89 -26.65
C GLY A 76 0.90 2.12 -27.46
N ASN A 77 0.34 3.30 -27.19
CA ASN A 77 0.62 4.51 -27.97
C ASN A 77 2.00 5.12 -27.63
N CYS A 78 3.03 4.66 -28.35
CA CYS A 78 4.41 5.12 -28.23
C CYS A 78 4.69 6.41 -29.04
N GLN A 79 3.87 7.44 -28.83
CA GLN A 79 4.00 8.76 -29.46
C GLN A 79 4.06 9.85 -28.39
N HIS A 80 4.68 11.00 -28.68
CA HIS A 80 4.66 12.14 -27.75
C HIS A 80 3.24 12.66 -27.50
N TYR A 81 2.41 12.70 -28.55
CA TYR A 81 1.00 12.99 -28.42
C TYR A 81 0.25 11.82 -27.78
N SER A 82 -0.58 12.12 -26.77
CA SER A 82 -1.50 11.17 -26.14
C SER A 82 -2.96 11.57 -26.45
N PRO A 83 -3.72 10.72 -27.17
CA PRO A 83 -5.16 10.89 -27.30
C PRO A 83 -5.88 10.88 -25.95
N THR A 84 -5.40 10.09 -24.98
CA THR A 84 -5.95 10.00 -23.62
C THR A 84 -5.93 11.36 -22.90
N PHE A 85 -4.84 12.12 -23.08
CA PHE A 85 -4.69 13.45 -22.50
C PHE A 85 -5.05 14.59 -23.47
N ASN A 86 -5.49 14.24 -24.69
CA ASN A 86 -5.78 15.18 -25.77
C ASN A 86 -4.64 16.20 -25.97
N GLY A 87 -3.38 15.75 -25.95
CA GLY A 87 -2.23 16.64 -25.90
C GLY A 87 -0.86 15.97 -25.93
N ASP A 88 0.17 16.79 -26.11
CA ASP A 88 1.59 16.44 -26.12
C ASP A 88 2.30 16.83 -24.81
N GLU A 89 3.65 16.83 -24.81
CA GLU A 89 4.51 17.30 -23.72
C GLU A 89 4.04 18.62 -23.12
N GLY A 90 3.90 19.62 -23.99
CA GLY A 90 3.62 20.98 -23.58
C GLY A 90 2.25 21.05 -22.94
N LYS A 91 1.26 20.39 -23.53
CA LYS A 91 -0.08 20.34 -22.95
C LYS A 91 -0.12 19.61 -21.60
N MET A 92 0.49 18.44 -21.47
CA MET A 92 0.48 17.68 -20.22
C MET A 92 1.20 18.44 -19.09
N LEU A 93 2.30 19.12 -19.40
CA LEU A 93 3.02 19.96 -18.45
C LEU A 93 2.24 21.25 -18.10
N ASN A 94 1.60 21.88 -19.08
CA ASN A 94 0.74 23.05 -18.86
C ASN A 94 -0.47 22.70 -17.98
N ASP A 95 -1.13 21.57 -18.23
CA ASP A 95 -2.24 21.07 -17.39
C ASP A 95 -1.77 20.79 -15.95
N ALA A 96 -0.51 20.39 -15.77
CA ALA A 96 0.14 20.24 -14.47
C ALA A 96 0.65 21.56 -13.86
N GLY A 97 0.40 22.70 -14.52
CA GLY A 97 0.82 24.04 -14.09
C GLY A 97 2.33 24.30 -14.21
N ILE A 98 3.01 23.66 -15.18
CA ILE A 98 4.44 23.82 -15.45
C ILE A 98 4.59 24.55 -16.78
N THR A 99 4.77 25.88 -16.74
CA THR A 99 4.68 26.77 -17.92
C THR A 99 5.90 27.67 -18.13
N GLY A 100 6.32 27.94 -19.36
CA GLY A 100 7.31 29.02 -19.63
C GLY A 100 8.77 28.67 -19.33
N LEU A 101 9.14 27.39 -19.38
CA LEU A 101 10.52 26.94 -19.26
C LEU A 101 10.94 26.14 -20.50
N LYS A 102 12.25 26.13 -20.77
CA LYS A 102 12.82 25.21 -21.76
C LYS A 102 12.75 23.79 -21.20
N LEU A 103 12.09 22.93 -21.96
CA LEU A 103 11.76 21.55 -21.61
C LEU A 103 12.31 20.59 -22.67
N GLY A 104 12.34 19.31 -22.34
CA GLY A 104 12.57 18.26 -23.32
C GLY A 104 12.00 16.94 -22.83
N TRP A 105 11.43 16.17 -23.75
CA TRP A 105 10.92 14.84 -23.45
C TRP A 105 11.61 13.79 -24.30
N ILE A 106 12.05 12.72 -23.67
CA ILE A 106 12.45 11.48 -24.35
C ILE A 106 11.62 10.31 -23.84
N LEU A 107 11.31 9.37 -24.75
CA LEU A 107 10.50 8.20 -24.47
C LEU A 107 11.22 6.95 -25.00
N TYR A 108 11.13 5.85 -24.27
CA TYR A 108 11.55 4.53 -24.74
C TYR A 108 10.38 3.57 -24.54
N CYS A 109 9.84 3.08 -25.65
CA CYS A 109 8.65 2.23 -25.68
C CYS A 109 8.54 1.49 -27.02
N GLY A 110 7.52 0.64 -27.15
CA GLY A 110 7.24 -0.11 -28.37
C GLY A 110 8.15 -1.33 -28.60
N GLN A 111 9.17 -1.50 -27.76
CA GLN A 111 10.09 -2.64 -27.76
C GLN A 111 10.53 -2.96 -26.33
N PRO A 112 10.79 -4.24 -26.01
CA PRO A 112 11.35 -4.62 -24.73
C PRO A 112 12.81 -4.15 -24.63
N GLY A 113 13.24 -3.79 -23.42
CA GLY A 113 14.62 -3.45 -23.14
C GLY A 113 14.87 -3.14 -21.66
N THR A 114 16.08 -3.43 -21.21
CA THR A 114 16.67 -3.04 -19.93
C THR A 114 16.95 -1.54 -19.88
N VAL A 115 17.26 -1.02 -18.70
CA VAL A 115 17.69 0.38 -18.54
C VAL A 115 18.92 0.68 -19.39
N GLU A 116 19.91 -0.21 -19.39
CA GLU A 116 21.14 -0.08 -20.18
C GLU A 116 20.84 -0.03 -21.69
N GLU A 117 19.91 -0.85 -22.17
CA GLU A 117 19.50 -0.84 -23.58
C GLU A 117 18.77 0.46 -23.95
N ALA A 118 17.91 0.98 -23.06
CA ALA A 118 17.24 2.26 -23.27
C ALA A 118 18.25 3.42 -23.32
N ILE A 119 19.23 3.44 -22.41
CA ILE A 119 20.31 4.43 -22.40
C ILE A 119 21.16 4.35 -23.66
N ASN A 120 21.62 3.15 -24.03
CA ASN A 120 22.40 2.96 -25.24
C ASN A 120 21.61 3.37 -26.49
N TRP A 121 20.31 3.05 -26.53
CA TRP A 121 19.46 3.44 -27.63
C TRP A 121 19.36 4.96 -27.74
N TRP A 122 19.08 5.68 -26.65
CA TRP A 122 19.00 7.15 -26.68
C TRP A 122 20.34 7.82 -27.00
N MET A 123 21.46 7.29 -26.49
CA MET A 123 22.77 7.92 -26.62
C MET A 123 23.48 7.62 -27.94
N ASN A 124 23.26 6.43 -28.52
CA ASN A 124 24.10 5.94 -29.61
C ASN A 124 23.33 5.48 -30.85
N ILE A 125 22.04 5.14 -30.73
CA ILE A 125 21.27 4.54 -31.85
C ILE A 125 20.23 5.50 -32.39
N SER A 126 19.56 6.23 -31.51
CA SER A 126 18.41 7.03 -31.87
C SER A 126 18.77 8.27 -32.70
N THR A 127 18.05 8.49 -33.78
CA THR A 127 18.21 9.65 -34.68
C THR A 127 17.19 10.76 -34.40
N PHE A 128 16.37 10.61 -33.35
CA PHE A 128 15.29 11.54 -32.99
C PHE A 128 15.72 12.69 -32.06
N GLY A 129 17.01 12.92 -31.90
CA GLY A 129 17.52 14.02 -31.07
C GLY A 129 17.60 13.71 -29.56
N HIS A 130 17.43 12.43 -29.15
CA HIS A 130 17.40 12.06 -27.72
C HIS A 130 18.72 12.34 -27.01
N ARG A 131 19.85 12.03 -27.66
CA ARG A 131 21.20 12.30 -27.13
C ARG A 131 21.39 13.78 -26.84
N GLU A 132 20.96 14.64 -27.77
CA GLU A 132 21.04 16.09 -27.67
C GLU A 132 20.21 16.63 -26.50
N LYS A 133 19.03 16.03 -26.22
CA LYS A 133 18.24 16.36 -25.03
C LYS A 133 18.96 15.96 -23.74
N ILE A 134 19.45 14.72 -23.65
CA ILE A 134 20.19 14.22 -22.47
C ILE A 134 21.39 15.12 -22.16
N LEU A 135 22.11 15.55 -23.20
CA LEU A 135 23.33 16.35 -23.11
C LEU A 135 23.09 17.87 -23.24
N THR A 136 21.85 18.34 -23.12
CA THR A 136 21.59 19.79 -23.11
C THR A 136 22.19 20.41 -21.83
N PRO A 137 23.12 21.38 -21.93
CA PRO A 137 23.82 21.93 -20.76
C PRO A 137 22.90 22.65 -19.77
N ASP A 138 21.89 23.37 -20.29
CA ASP A 138 21.02 24.21 -19.47
C ASP A 138 20.03 23.43 -18.59
N PHE A 139 19.83 22.13 -18.85
CA PHE A 139 18.94 21.33 -18.01
C PHE A 139 19.58 21.11 -16.64
N ASN A 140 18.80 21.37 -15.60
CA ASN A 140 19.20 21.23 -14.20
C ASN A 140 18.28 20.26 -13.44
N TYR A 141 17.12 19.92 -14.02
CA TYR A 141 16.14 19.03 -13.43
C TYR A 141 15.59 18.01 -14.44
N PHE A 142 15.19 16.85 -13.95
CA PHE A 142 14.38 15.90 -14.73
C PHE A 142 13.28 15.21 -13.91
N GLY A 143 12.30 14.60 -14.56
CA GLY A 143 11.38 13.65 -13.98
C GLY A 143 11.44 12.35 -14.75
N ILE A 144 11.53 11.21 -14.05
CA ILE A 144 11.75 9.89 -14.66
C ILE A 144 10.72 8.92 -14.12
N ALA A 145 10.08 8.16 -15.01
CA ALA A 145 9.11 7.14 -14.64
C ALA A 145 9.16 5.93 -15.59
N THR A 146 8.64 4.80 -15.09
CA THR A 146 8.49 3.56 -15.86
C THR A 146 7.15 2.90 -15.60
N ALA A 147 6.70 2.11 -16.56
CA ALA A 147 5.54 1.22 -16.42
C ALA A 147 5.76 -0.03 -17.28
N VAL A 148 5.13 -1.14 -16.87
CA VAL A 148 5.14 -2.41 -17.59
C VAL A 148 3.73 -2.67 -18.13
N SER A 149 3.63 -2.85 -19.44
CA SER A 149 2.36 -3.20 -20.10
C SER A 149 1.95 -4.65 -19.82
N GLN A 150 0.71 -5.02 -20.16
CA GLN A 150 0.19 -6.37 -19.92
C GLN A 150 1.01 -7.49 -20.59
N ASN A 151 1.68 -7.17 -21.70
CA ASN A 151 2.53 -8.13 -22.41
C ASN A 151 3.97 -8.19 -21.84
N GLY A 152 4.24 -7.54 -20.72
CA GLY A 152 5.55 -7.52 -20.07
C GLY A 152 6.53 -6.48 -20.62
N THR A 153 6.16 -5.68 -21.62
CA THR A 153 7.05 -4.66 -22.18
C THR A 153 7.15 -3.47 -21.23
N ARG A 154 8.35 -3.17 -20.76
CA ARG A 154 8.68 -2.00 -19.93
C ARG A 154 8.90 -0.77 -20.81
N SER A 155 8.39 0.37 -20.38
CA SER A 155 8.57 1.67 -21.05
C SER A 155 9.14 2.71 -20.08
N TRP A 156 9.80 3.73 -20.63
CA TRP A 156 10.45 4.80 -19.88
C TRP A 156 10.07 6.17 -20.43
N SER A 157 9.85 7.12 -19.54
CA SER A 157 9.59 8.52 -19.86
C SER A 157 10.49 9.40 -19.02
N VAL A 158 11.20 10.32 -19.68
CA VAL A 158 12.09 11.27 -19.03
C VAL A 158 11.81 12.68 -19.53
N ILE A 159 11.46 13.57 -18.62
CA ILE A 159 11.15 14.97 -18.91
C ILE A 159 12.23 15.83 -18.27
N PHE A 160 12.88 16.70 -19.04
CA PHE A 160 13.95 17.59 -18.63
C PHE A 160 13.46 19.03 -18.48
N GLN A 161 14.12 19.79 -17.61
CA GLN A 161 13.78 21.19 -17.34
C GLN A 161 15.01 22.01 -16.93
N THR A 162 15.04 23.26 -17.38
CA THR A 162 16.16 24.21 -17.16
C THR A 162 16.22 24.79 -15.75
N ALA A 163 15.08 25.14 -15.15
CA ALA A 163 15.01 25.63 -13.79
C ALA A 163 13.77 25.05 -13.11
N GLN A 164 13.79 24.88 -11.80
CA GLN A 164 12.56 24.55 -11.09
C GLN A 164 11.68 25.81 -11.03
N GLN A 165 10.50 25.75 -11.65
CA GLN A 165 9.47 26.77 -11.41
C GLN A 165 9.13 26.77 -9.93
N ALA A 166 9.09 27.96 -9.31
CA ALA A 166 8.46 28.11 -8.01
C ALA A 166 7.08 27.47 -8.09
N PRO A 167 6.68 26.65 -7.11
CA PRO A 167 5.35 26.08 -7.10
C PRO A 167 4.33 27.24 -7.22
N PRO A 168 3.26 27.09 -8.01
CA PRO A 168 2.20 28.10 -8.02
C PRO A 168 1.75 28.36 -6.58
N PRO A 169 1.28 29.58 -6.25
CA PRO A 169 0.75 29.87 -4.92
C PRO A 169 -0.25 28.77 -4.55
N THR A 170 0.00 28.13 -3.42
CA THR A 170 -0.74 26.92 -3.05
C THR A 170 -2.23 27.23 -3.02
N PRO A 171 -3.07 26.44 -3.69
CA PRO A 171 -4.49 26.38 -3.36
C PRO A 171 -4.64 26.18 -1.85
N PRO A 172 -5.73 26.64 -1.21
CA PRO A 172 -5.94 26.39 0.22
C PRO A 172 -5.69 24.91 0.49
N SER A 173 -4.83 24.64 1.49
CA SER A 173 -4.39 23.27 1.78
C SER A 173 -5.62 22.36 1.85
N PRO A 174 -5.62 21.22 1.13
CA PRO A 174 -6.63 20.21 1.40
C PRO A 174 -6.58 19.90 2.90
N PRO A 175 -7.73 19.58 3.54
CA PRO A 175 -7.75 19.25 4.96
C PRO A 175 -6.62 18.26 5.25
N GLN A 176 -5.69 18.64 6.13
CA GLN A 176 -4.62 17.74 6.55
C GLN A 176 -5.30 16.57 7.25
N PHE A 177 -5.36 15.43 6.57
CA PHE A 177 -5.67 14.17 7.24
C PHE A 177 -4.58 13.94 8.28
N PRO A 178 -4.94 13.41 9.47
CA PRO A 178 -3.94 13.07 10.49
C PRO A 178 -2.84 12.22 9.85
N GLN A 179 -1.59 12.59 10.11
CA GLN A 179 -0.43 11.92 9.52
C GLN A 179 -0.31 10.50 10.10
N TRP A 180 -0.18 9.50 9.23
CA TRP A 180 0.17 8.15 9.64
C TRP A 180 1.64 8.10 10.09
N GLN A 181 1.91 7.46 11.23
CA GLN A 181 3.27 7.15 11.68
C GLN A 181 3.54 5.66 11.48
N LEU A 182 4.66 5.31 10.85
CA LEU A 182 5.13 3.93 10.78
C LEU A 182 5.61 3.47 12.17
N ILE A 183 4.96 2.46 12.75
CA ILE A 183 5.28 1.93 14.09
C ILE A 183 5.82 0.49 14.08
N ASP A 184 5.66 -0.25 12.98
CA ASP A 184 6.23 -1.59 12.77
C ASP A 184 6.40 -1.82 11.25
N LYS A 185 7.37 -2.64 10.85
CA LYS A 185 7.70 -2.96 9.45
C LYS A 185 7.96 -4.45 9.22
N ASN A 186 7.59 -5.29 10.17
CA ASN A 186 7.83 -6.72 10.13
C ASN A 186 6.86 -7.39 9.16
N PRO A 187 7.35 -8.04 8.08
CA PRO A 187 6.50 -8.70 7.10
C PRO A 187 5.76 -9.93 7.65
N ALA A 188 6.09 -10.39 8.86
CA ALA A 188 5.36 -11.46 9.51
C ALA A 188 3.99 -11.02 10.03
N SER A 189 3.76 -9.72 10.27
CA SER A 189 2.49 -9.21 10.79
C SER A 189 1.35 -9.40 9.78
N ILE A 190 0.31 -10.14 10.18
CA ILE A 190 -0.85 -10.48 9.32
C ILE A 190 -2.17 -9.99 9.86
N GLU A 191 -2.23 -9.64 11.15
CA GLU A 191 -3.45 -9.16 11.81
C GLU A 191 -3.07 -8.25 12.99
N ILE A 192 -3.93 -7.28 13.29
CA ILE A 192 -3.81 -6.39 14.44
C ILE A 192 -5.11 -6.37 15.23
N ALA A 193 -4.99 -6.21 16.55
CA ALA A 193 -6.11 -5.97 17.45
C ALA A 193 -5.77 -4.78 18.36
N ALA A 194 -6.73 -3.90 18.61
CA ALA A 194 -6.53 -2.74 19.46
C ALA A 194 -7.75 -2.51 20.35
N ASP A 195 -7.49 -2.12 21.60
CA ASP A 195 -8.53 -1.71 22.54
C ASP A 195 -7.92 -0.80 23.61
N GLY A 196 -8.58 0.32 23.87
CA GLY A 196 -8.05 1.40 24.69
C GLY A 196 -6.67 1.86 24.21
N ASN A 197 -5.68 1.81 25.09
CA ASN A 197 -4.28 2.16 24.78
C ASN A 197 -3.42 0.94 24.39
N ASN A 198 -4.02 -0.23 24.22
CA ASN A 198 -3.28 -1.44 23.85
C ASN A 198 -3.37 -1.68 22.35
N LEU A 199 -2.23 -2.03 21.75
CA LEU A 199 -2.13 -2.52 20.38
C LEU A 199 -1.41 -3.86 20.39
N TYR A 200 -1.97 -4.81 19.66
CA TYR A 200 -1.45 -6.16 19.48
C TYR A 200 -1.28 -6.45 18.00
N GLN A 201 -0.30 -7.28 17.68
CA GLN A 201 -0.13 -7.85 16.34
C GLN A 201 0.02 -9.37 16.43
N LEU A 202 -0.54 -10.06 15.45
CA LEU A 202 -0.36 -11.48 15.22
C LEU A 202 0.56 -11.68 14.02
N HIS A 203 1.60 -12.49 14.21
CA HIS A 203 2.50 -12.90 13.15
C HIS A 203 2.00 -14.17 12.45
N ASN A 204 2.40 -14.37 11.19
CA ASN A 204 2.03 -15.52 10.35
C ASN A 204 2.49 -16.89 10.88
N ASN A 205 3.32 -16.90 11.93
CA ASN A 205 3.79 -18.09 12.65
C ASN A 205 3.08 -18.31 13.99
N GLY A 206 2.01 -17.56 14.28
CA GLY A 206 1.20 -17.67 15.49
C GLY A 206 1.69 -16.83 16.68
N ARG A 207 2.85 -16.16 16.58
CA ARG A 207 3.35 -15.31 17.67
C ARG A 207 2.49 -14.06 17.85
N ILE A 208 2.19 -13.73 19.10
CA ILE A 208 1.47 -12.52 19.48
C ILE A 208 2.43 -11.53 20.11
N TRP A 209 2.37 -10.28 19.69
CA TRP A 209 3.15 -9.18 20.26
C TRP A 209 2.26 -8.04 20.70
N LYS A 210 2.65 -7.36 21.79
CA LYS A 210 2.02 -6.14 22.30
C LYS A 210 2.95 -4.94 22.09
N TYR A 211 2.42 -3.84 21.59
CA TYR A 211 3.17 -2.59 21.44
C TYR A 211 3.43 -1.95 22.81
N THR A 212 4.65 -1.49 23.03
CA THR A 212 5.12 -0.87 24.30
C THR A 212 5.36 0.63 24.18
N GLY A 213 5.13 1.23 23.02
CA GLY A 213 5.13 2.69 22.85
C GLY A 213 6.27 3.26 22.02
N THR A 214 7.33 2.49 21.75
CA THR A 214 8.47 2.94 20.93
C THR A 214 8.31 2.48 19.47
N PRO A 215 8.22 3.38 18.48
CA PRO A 215 8.11 2.97 17.08
C PRO A 215 9.25 2.04 16.66
N LEU A 216 8.93 1.04 15.84
CA LEU A 216 9.82 0.02 15.25
C LEU A 216 10.46 -0.97 16.23
N THR A 217 10.66 -0.61 17.50
CA THR A 217 11.39 -1.45 18.48
C THR A 217 10.58 -1.80 19.73
N GLY A 218 9.49 -1.08 20.00
CA GLY A 218 8.68 -1.22 21.19
C GLY A 218 7.65 -2.32 21.08
N TRP A 219 8.09 -3.58 21.10
CA TRP A 219 7.20 -4.74 21.06
C TRP A 219 7.60 -5.80 22.09
N GLN A 220 6.63 -6.33 22.81
CA GLN A 220 6.79 -7.42 23.78
C GLN A 220 6.04 -8.65 23.29
N GLU A 221 6.73 -9.79 23.20
CA GLU A 221 6.09 -11.07 22.86
C GLU A 221 5.19 -11.54 24.02
N LEU A 222 3.94 -11.90 23.71
CA LEU A 222 2.95 -12.37 24.66
C LEU A 222 2.64 -13.86 24.54
N ASP A 223 2.78 -14.44 23.35
CA ASP A 223 2.53 -15.85 23.06
C ASP A 223 3.41 -16.27 21.86
N ASN A 224 3.86 -17.53 21.87
CA ASN A 224 4.69 -18.12 20.82
C ASN A 224 4.10 -19.42 20.24
N ASN A 225 2.82 -19.69 20.48
CA ASN A 225 2.14 -20.90 20.05
C ASN A 225 1.75 -20.81 18.55
N PRO A 226 2.26 -21.72 17.70
CA PRO A 226 1.97 -21.71 16.27
C PRO A 226 0.52 -22.07 15.91
N ALA A 227 -0.28 -22.50 16.89
CA ALA A 227 -1.68 -22.82 16.69
C ALA A 227 -2.57 -21.57 16.54
N THR A 228 -2.12 -20.40 17.02
CA THR A 228 -2.91 -19.16 16.96
C THR A 228 -3.13 -18.70 15.52
N VAL A 229 -4.38 -18.37 15.20
CA VAL A 229 -4.79 -17.94 13.85
C VAL A 229 -5.52 -16.61 13.81
N GLU A 230 -5.98 -16.10 14.96
CA GLU A 230 -6.70 -14.83 15.07
C GLU A 230 -6.63 -14.30 16.51
N VAL A 231 -6.63 -12.97 16.66
CA VAL A 231 -6.62 -12.24 17.94
C VAL A 231 -7.67 -11.14 17.94
N VAL A 232 -8.42 -11.00 19.05
CA VAL A 232 -9.39 -9.92 19.21
C VAL A 232 -9.20 -9.25 20.57
N ALA A 233 -9.37 -7.93 20.61
CA ALA A 233 -9.22 -7.13 21.82
C ALA A 233 -10.46 -6.27 22.06
N SER A 234 -10.98 -6.28 23.30
CA SER A 234 -12.04 -5.37 23.75
C SER A 234 -12.15 -5.38 25.28
N GLY A 235 -12.50 -4.24 25.89
CA GLY A 235 -12.73 -4.13 27.33
C GLY A 235 -11.50 -4.45 28.18
N ASN A 236 -10.31 -4.02 27.74
CA ASN A 236 -8.99 -4.36 28.27
C ASN A 236 -8.64 -5.85 28.25
N ASN A 237 -9.39 -6.66 27.48
CA ASN A 237 -9.12 -8.07 27.31
C ASN A 237 -8.46 -8.33 25.96
N LEU A 238 -7.61 -9.36 25.91
CA LEU A 238 -7.08 -9.94 24.69
C LEU A 238 -7.49 -11.41 24.64
N TYR A 239 -8.04 -11.82 23.52
CA TYR A 239 -8.43 -13.19 23.24
C TYR A 239 -7.68 -13.70 22.01
N GLN A 240 -7.40 -15.00 21.99
CA GLN A 240 -6.88 -15.69 20.82
C GLN A 240 -7.72 -16.92 20.53
N ILE A 241 -7.77 -17.31 19.26
CA ILE A 241 -8.30 -18.60 18.83
C ILE A 241 -7.20 -19.40 18.13
N HIS A 242 -7.15 -20.69 18.46
CA HIS A 242 -6.27 -21.65 17.81
C HIS A 242 -6.97 -22.30 16.61
N ARG A 243 -6.21 -22.77 15.62
CA ARG A 243 -6.72 -23.44 14.40
C ARG A 243 -7.65 -24.62 14.67
N ASN A 244 -7.55 -25.24 15.86
CA ASN A 244 -8.39 -26.34 16.30
C ASN A 244 -9.69 -25.90 17.00
N GLY A 245 -9.98 -24.60 17.08
CA GLY A 245 -11.19 -24.04 17.70
C GLY A 245 -11.05 -23.65 19.17
N ARG A 246 -9.91 -23.95 19.83
CA ARG A 246 -9.70 -23.55 21.23
C ARG A 246 -9.60 -22.05 21.38
N ILE A 247 -10.32 -21.50 22.36
CA ILE A 247 -10.34 -20.07 22.67
C ILE A 247 -9.58 -19.84 23.98
N TRP A 248 -8.72 -18.82 24.00
CA TRP A 248 -7.96 -18.44 25.17
C TRP A 248 -8.09 -16.95 25.46
N LYS A 249 -7.98 -16.59 26.75
CA LYS A 249 -7.94 -15.21 27.24
C LYS A 249 -6.59 -14.94 27.89
N TYR A 250 -5.96 -13.82 27.53
CA TYR A 250 -4.73 -13.37 28.18
C TYR A 250 -5.01 -12.91 29.62
N THR A 251 -4.16 -13.30 30.56
CA THR A 251 -4.28 -13.02 31.99
C THR A 251 -3.21 -12.08 32.53
N GLY A 252 -2.30 -11.59 31.68
CA GLY A 252 -1.38 -10.49 32.03
C GLY A 252 0.09 -10.86 32.15
N THR A 253 0.45 -12.15 32.23
CA THR A 253 1.85 -12.59 32.26
C THR A 253 2.33 -12.96 30.86
N PRO A 254 3.37 -12.33 30.29
CA PRO A 254 3.90 -12.73 28.98
C PRO A 254 4.25 -14.22 28.92
N LEU A 255 3.97 -14.86 27.78
CA LEU A 255 4.21 -16.27 27.44
C LEU A 255 3.44 -17.32 28.26
N THR A 256 3.04 -17.02 29.49
CA THR A 256 2.43 -17.99 30.43
C THR A 256 1.04 -17.61 30.90
N GLY A 257 0.66 -16.34 30.76
CA GLY A 257 -0.60 -15.80 31.23
C GLY A 257 -1.72 -16.01 30.23
N TRP A 258 -2.14 -17.25 30.02
CA TRP A 258 -3.28 -17.58 29.15
C TRP A 258 -4.22 -18.57 29.83
N ARG A 259 -5.52 -18.28 29.78
CA ARG A 259 -6.59 -19.12 30.33
C ARG A 259 -7.49 -19.60 29.19
N GLU A 260 -7.59 -20.92 29.01
CA GLU A 260 -8.53 -21.53 28.07
C GLU A 260 -9.98 -21.23 28.49
N LEU A 261 -10.82 -20.84 27.54
CA LEU A 261 -12.23 -20.49 27.73
C LEU A 261 -13.18 -21.47 27.04
N ASP A 262 -12.74 -22.08 25.94
CA ASP A 262 -13.52 -23.06 25.18
C ASP A 262 -12.56 -23.99 24.42
N ASN A 263 -12.98 -25.23 24.19
CA ASN A 263 -12.25 -26.24 23.43
C ASN A 263 -13.08 -26.85 22.29
N ASN A 264 -14.20 -26.22 21.92
CA ASN A 264 -15.08 -26.72 20.90
C ASN A 264 -14.47 -26.62 19.49
N PRO A 265 -14.26 -27.75 18.77
CA PRO A 265 -13.68 -27.73 17.43
C PRO A 265 -14.63 -27.16 16.36
N ALA A 266 -15.89 -26.91 16.70
CA ALA A 266 -16.84 -26.24 15.82
C ALA A 266 -16.54 -24.75 15.67
N THR A 267 -15.82 -24.14 16.61
CA THR A 267 -15.50 -22.72 16.58
C THR A 267 -14.69 -22.38 15.33
N LYS A 268 -15.19 -21.40 14.57
CA LYS A 268 -14.58 -20.91 13.34
C LYS A 268 -13.81 -19.61 13.59
N LYS A 269 -14.42 -18.70 14.34
CA LYS A 269 -13.95 -17.32 14.54
C LYS A 269 -14.54 -16.74 15.82
N ILE A 270 -13.86 -15.75 16.41
CA ILE A 270 -14.30 -15.00 17.58
C ILE A 270 -14.42 -13.50 17.26
N THR A 271 -15.22 -12.77 18.03
CA THR A 271 -15.23 -11.30 18.01
C THR A 271 -15.54 -10.78 19.41
N ALA A 272 -15.06 -9.59 19.74
CA ALA A 272 -15.24 -9.00 21.07
C ALA A 272 -15.69 -7.54 20.94
N GLY A 273 -16.56 -7.11 21.86
CA GLY A 273 -17.08 -5.75 21.91
C GLY A 273 -17.56 -5.41 23.32
N GLY A 274 -17.07 -4.29 23.88
CA GLY A 274 -17.26 -3.96 25.28
C GLY A 274 -16.71 -5.08 26.16
N ASP A 275 -17.53 -5.61 27.07
CA ASP A 275 -17.18 -6.76 27.91
C ASP A 275 -17.61 -8.11 27.32
N ASN A 276 -18.11 -8.13 26.08
CA ASN A 276 -18.65 -9.33 25.45
C ASN A 276 -17.62 -10.03 24.58
N LEU A 277 -17.67 -11.35 24.59
CA LEU A 277 -16.98 -12.23 23.67
C LEU A 277 -18.02 -13.11 22.97
N TYR A 278 -17.93 -13.18 21.65
CA TYR A 278 -18.80 -14.01 20.81
C TYR A 278 -17.95 -14.97 19.99
N GLN A 279 -18.54 -16.10 19.64
CA GLN A 279 -17.98 -17.03 18.68
C GLN A 279 -19.02 -17.42 17.64
N ILE A 280 -18.56 -17.64 16.40
CA ILE A 280 -19.35 -18.28 15.36
C ILE A 280 -18.79 -19.67 15.09
N HIS A 281 -19.67 -20.66 15.04
CA HIS A 281 -19.33 -22.03 14.70
C HIS A 281 -19.34 -22.23 13.18
N LYS A 282 -18.68 -23.29 12.70
CA LYS A 282 -18.58 -23.65 11.28
C LYS A 282 -19.94 -23.86 10.60
N ASN A 283 -20.98 -24.16 11.38
CA ASN A 283 -22.36 -24.32 10.92
C ASN A 283 -23.17 -23.01 10.93
N GLY A 284 -22.55 -21.86 11.25
CA GLY A 284 -23.19 -20.55 11.33
C GLY A 284 -23.78 -20.19 12.69
N PHE A 285 -23.79 -21.11 13.67
CA PHE A 285 -24.40 -20.82 14.96
C PHE A 285 -23.53 -19.85 15.77
N ILE A 286 -24.18 -18.88 16.42
CA ILE A 286 -23.50 -17.82 17.16
C ILE A 286 -23.74 -17.99 18.65
N TRP A 287 -22.66 -17.95 19.41
CA TRP A 287 -22.68 -18.08 20.86
C TRP A 287 -22.05 -16.85 21.52
N ARG A 288 -22.57 -16.47 22.69
CA ARG A 288 -22.04 -15.42 23.56
C ARG A 288 -21.42 -16.05 24.81
N TYR A 289 -20.24 -15.62 25.19
CA TYR A 289 -19.60 -16.03 26.44
C TYR A 289 -20.28 -15.37 27.64
N THR A 290 -20.55 -16.14 28.69
CA THR A 290 -21.25 -15.71 29.91
C THR A 290 -20.35 -15.67 31.16
N GLY A 291 -19.05 -15.94 31.01
CA GLY A 291 -18.03 -15.68 32.04
C GLY A 291 -17.40 -16.92 32.69
N THR A 292 -18.00 -18.10 32.54
CA THR A 292 -17.45 -19.36 33.09
C THR A 292 -16.69 -20.13 32.01
N PRO A 293 -15.41 -20.47 32.18
CA PRO A 293 -14.68 -21.30 31.21
C PRO A 293 -15.41 -22.62 30.91
N PHE A 294 -15.39 -23.03 29.64
CA PHE A 294 -16.01 -24.24 29.06
C PHE A 294 -17.54 -24.30 29.11
N THR A 295 -18.18 -23.88 30.20
CA THR A 295 -19.63 -24.02 30.40
C THR A 295 -20.40 -22.71 30.22
N GLY A 296 -19.72 -21.57 30.25
CA GLY A 296 -20.32 -20.25 30.14
C GLY A 296 -20.50 -19.80 28.69
N TRP A 297 -21.28 -20.53 27.90
CA TRP A 297 -21.61 -20.14 26.52
C TRP A 297 -23.11 -20.25 26.27
N GLN A 298 -23.72 -19.16 25.82
CA GLN A 298 -25.14 -19.07 25.49
C GLN A 298 -25.31 -18.99 23.97
N LEU A 299 -26.09 -19.90 23.39
CA LEU A 299 -26.48 -19.86 21.98
C LEU A 299 -27.47 -18.71 21.75
N ILE A 300 -27.13 -17.79 20.85
CA ILE A 300 -27.94 -16.59 20.56
C ILE A 300 -28.49 -16.57 19.13
N ASP A 301 -27.90 -17.30 18.19
CA ASP A 301 -28.43 -17.46 16.83
C ASP A 301 -28.14 -18.87 16.29
N LYS A 302 -29.12 -19.49 15.63
CA LYS A 302 -29.05 -20.82 14.99
C LYS A 302 -29.14 -20.76 13.47
N ASN A 303 -29.02 -19.57 12.87
CA ASN A 303 -29.14 -19.40 11.43
C ASN A 303 -27.86 -19.85 10.72
N SER A 304 -27.96 -20.92 9.92
CA SER A 304 -26.82 -21.46 9.17
C SER A 304 -26.36 -20.57 8.03
N ALA A 305 -27.08 -19.49 7.71
CA ALA A 305 -26.65 -18.52 6.71
C ALA A 305 -25.50 -17.63 7.21
N SER A 306 -25.28 -17.53 8.52
CA SER A 306 -24.27 -16.66 9.10
C SER A 306 -22.86 -17.16 8.79
N ILE A 307 -22.02 -16.27 8.24
CA ILE A 307 -20.66 -16.60 7.79
C ILE A 307 -19.58 -15.78 8.48
N GLU A 308 -19.95 -14.66 9.09
CA GLU A 308 -19.04 -13.70 9.73
C GLU A 308 -19.79 -12.93 10.84
N ILE A 309 -19.07 -12.57 11.90
CA ILE A 309 -19.57 -11.77 13.03
C ILE A 309 -18.57 -10.67 13.37
N VAL A 310 -19.08 -9.49 13.72
CA VAL A 310 -18.27 -8.37 14.21
C VAL A 310 -18.99 -7.71 15.37
N ALA A 311 -18.25 -7.38 16.43
CA ALA A 311 -18.77 -6.65 17.57
C ALA A 311 -18.07 -5.28 17.73
N ASP A 312 -18.82 -4.30 18.23
CA ASP A 312 -18.32 -2.96 18.59
C ASP A 312 -19.17 -2.39 19.73
N GLY A 313 -18.51 -2.04 20.84
CA GLY A 313 -19.18 -1.74 22.11
C GLY A 313 -20.19 -2.84 22.48
N ASN A 314 -21.44 -2.46 22.72
CA ASN A 314 -22.51 -3.42 23.03
C ASN A 314 -23.24 -3.98 21.80
N ASN A 315 -22.78 -3.66 20.58
CA ASN A 315 -23.43 -4.11 19.36
C ASN A 315 -22.75 -5.38 18.82
N LEU A 316 -23.57 -6.31 18.34
CA LEU A 316 -23.13 -7.46 17.55
C LEU A 316 -23.81 -7.40 16.18
N TYR A 317 -23.03 -7.60 15.14
CA TYR A 317 -23.48 -7.70 13.77
C TYR A 317 -23.10 -9.05 13.18
N GLN A 318 -23.92 -9.56 12.27
CA GLN A 318 -23.63 -10.76 11.49
C GLN A 318 -23.84 -10.51 10.01
N LEU A 319 -23.01 -11.16 9.19
CA LEU A 319 -23.16 -11.21 7.74
C LEU A 319 -23.63 -12.61 7.35
N HIS A 320 -24.68 -12.66 6.54
CA HIS A 320 -25.18 -13.89 5.94
C HIS A 320 -24.51 -14.14 4.59
N ASN A 321 -24.49 -15.40 4.16
CA ASN A 321 -23.93 -15.86 2.87
C ASN A 321 -24.61 -15.25 1.63
N ASN A 322 -25.76 -14.61 1.79
CA ASN A 322 -26.48 -13.86 0.75
C ASN A 322 -26.21 -12.35 0.78
N GLY A 323 -25.25 -11.90 1.59
CA GLY A 323 -24.88 -10.49 1.72
C GLY A 323 -25.74 -9.67 2.68
N ARG A 324 -26.79 -10.24 3.29
CA ARG A 324 -27.59 -9.52 4.29
C ARG A 324 -26.79 -9.32 5.57
N ILE A 325 -26.91 -8.13 6.14
CA ILE A 325 -26.27 -7.76 7.41
C ILE A 325 -27.38 -7.56 8.44
N TRP A 326 -27.20 -8.15 9.62
CA TRP A 326 -28.14 -8.05 10.73
C TRP A 326 -27.45 -7.52 11.96
N LYS A 327 -28.18 -6.74 12.75
CA LYS A 327 -27.80 -6.31 14.09
C LYS A 327 -28.56 -7.18 15.10
N TYR A 328 -27.87 -7.74 16.07
CA TYR A 328 -28.48 -8.43 17.21
C TYR A 328 -29.13 -7.41 18.16
N THR A 329 -30.38 -7.63 18.55
CA THR A 329 -31.19 -6.67 19.34
C THR A 329 -31.42 -7.09 20.79
N GLY A 330 -30.93 -8.26 21.21
CA GLY A 330 -31.21 -8.85 22.52
C GLY A 330 -32.27 -9.93 22.44
#